data_AF-A0AAP4F0B5-F1
#
_entry.id   AF-A0AAP4F0B5-F1
#
_cell.length_a   1.000
_cell.length_b   1.000
_cell.length_c   1.000
_cell.angle_alpha   90.00
_cell.angle_beta   90.00
_cell.angle_gamma   90.00
#
_symmetry.space_group_name_H-M   'P 1'
#
loop_
_entity.id
_entity.type
_entity.pdbx_description
1 polymer ?
#
loop_
_entity_poly.entity_id
_entity_poly.type
_entity_poly.pdbx_seq_one_letter_code
_entity_poly.pdbx_strand_id
1 'polypeptide(L)'
;MEYETFAGQAAEGKIDFGIHTIGGAKILVLAAGEPWVSADAYLFRFRDVTVVYEDMWGLLRTFAAIWILFLILLMLVSAAFMKFLLRPLKALEQAAYEVSRGNYDGTIETGGKDELGDISRAFAIMKMGIREREEKLEEVN
;
A
#
# COMPACT_ATOMS: atom_id res chain seq x y z
N MET A 1 8.54 34.39 30.72
CA MET A 1 7.11 34.67 30.52
C MET A 1 6.25 33.43 30.62
N GLU A 2 6.59 32.28 30.00
CA GLU A 2 5.73 31.07 30.08
C GLU A 2 5.73 30.40 31.48
N TYR A 3 6.84 30.46 32.22
CA TYR A 3 6.96 29.93 33.58
C TYR A 3 6.09 30.66 34.62
N GLU A 4 5.82 31.96 34.43
CA GLU A 4 4.97 32.73 35.33
C GLU A 4 3.49 32.36 35.16
N THR A 5 3.07 32.03 33.93
CA THR A 5 1.70 31.60 33.63
C THR A 5 1.39 30.23 34.23
N PHE A 6 2.37 29.31 34.17
CA PHE A 6 2.26 27.96 34.75
C PHE A 6 2.20 27.98 36.28
N ALA A 7 3.02 28.82 36.92
CA ALA A 7 2.98 29.02 38.36
C ALA A 7 1.65 29.66 38.80
N GLY A 8 1.14 30.63 38.02
CA GLY A 8 -0.12 31.32 38.31
C GLY A 8 -1.36 30.42 38.28
N GLN A 9 -1.42 29.43 37.38
CA GLN A 9 -2.55 28.48 37.34
C GLN A 9 -2.44 27.38 38.40
N ALA A 10 -1.22 26.93 38.70
CA ALA A 10 -0.98 25.98 39.79
C ALA A 10 -1.32 26.56 41.17
N ALA A 11 -1.20 27.87 41.36
CA ALA A 11 -1.55 28.58 42.60
C ALA A 11 -3.06 28.59 42.90
N GLU A 12 -3.91 28.44 41.87
CA GLU A 12 -5.38 28.37 42.01
C GLU A 12 -5.90 26.96 42.35
N GLY A 13 -5.02 26.01 42.71
CA GLY A 13 -5.41 24.63 42.99
C GLY A 13 -5.72 23.80 41.73
N LYS A 14 -5.38 24.30 40.54
CA LYS A 14 -5.53 23.56 39.27
C LYS A 14 -4.22 22.87 38.92
N ILE A 15 -4.30 21.61 38.50
CA ILE A 15 -3.16 20.88 37.95
C ILE A 15 -2.85 21.45 36.57
N ASP A 16 -1.68 22.05 36.39
CA ASP A 16 -1.22 22.53 35.09
C ASP A 16 -0.12 21.62 34.53
N PHE A 17 -0.12 21.39 33.21
CA PHE A 17 0.80 20.47 32.55
C PHE A 17 1.37 21.04 31.24
N GLY A 18 2.69 20.91 31.05
CA GLY A 18 3.41 21.41 29.88
C GLY A 18 4.58 20.53 29.50
N ILE A 19 4.83 20.37 28.20
CA ILE A 19 6.01 19.65 27.69
C ILE A 19 7.04 20.68 27.26
N HIS A 20 8.18 20.70 27.94
CA HIS A 20 9.28 21.61 27.63
C HIS A 20 10.50 20.81 27.17
N THR A 21 11.28 21.41 26.26
CA THR A 21 12.55 20.83 25.81
C THR A 21 13.67 21.51 26.57
N ILE A 22 14.37 20.78 27.44
CA ILE A 22 15.48 21.27 28.25
C ILE A 22 16.71 20.42 27.94
N GLY A 23 17.77 21.01 27.40
CA GLY A 23 19.01 20.29 27.07
C GLY A 23 18.87 19.17 26.03
N GLY A 24 17.80 19.20 25.20
CA GLY A 24 17.50 18.17 24.20
C GLY A 24 16.54 17.07 24.70
N ALA A 25 16.34 16.96 26.01
CA ALA A 25 15.34 16.06 26.59
C ALA A 25 13.95 16.73 26.59
N LYS A 26 12.91 15.96 26.24
CA LYS A 26 11.52 16.37 26.35
C LYS A 26 10.98 15.94 27.70
N ILE A 27 10.75 16.91 28.58
CA ILE A 27 10.34 16.68 29.96
C ILE A 27 8.89 17.14 30.12
N LEU A 28 8.05 16.26 30.66
CA LEU A 28 6.72 16.65 31.12
C LEU A 28 6.85 17.29 32.50
N VAL A 29 6.39 18.53 32.60
CA VAL A 29 6.30 19.27 33.86
C VAL A 29 4.85 19.24 34.31
N LEU A 30 4.63 18.68 35.50
CA LEU A 30 3.37 18.74 36.22
C LEU A 30 3.55 19.68 37.41
N ALA A 31 2.74 20.73 37.46
CA ALA A 31 2.69 21.68 38.58
C ALA A 31 1.33 21.57 39.27
N ALA A 32 1.36 21.29 40.57
CA ALA A 32 0.19 21.37 41.44
C ALA A 32 0.57 22.17 42.69
N GLY A 33 -0.19 23.23 42.97
CA GLY A 33 -0.10 23.99 44.21
C GLY A 33 -1.36 23.74 45.05
N GLU A 34 -1.19 23.50 46.34
CA GLU A 34 -2.28 23.51 47.32
C GLU A 34 -2.02 24.66 48.30
N PRO A 35 -2.97 25.59 48.52
CA PRO A 35 -2.78 26.76 49.34
C PRO A 35 -2.98 26.42 50.83
N TRP A 36 -2.12 25.58 51.42
CA TRP A 36 -2.30 25.18 52.83
C TRP A 36 -1.44 25.93 53.85
N VAL A 37 -0.39 26.65 53.45
CA VAL A 37 0.39 27.52 54.34
C VAL A 37 0.95 28.68 53.51
N SER A 38 1.19 29.84 54.11
CA SER A 38 1.71 31.09 53.53
C SER A 38 3.11 31.02 52.86
N ALA A 39 3.44 29.88 52.27
CA ALA A 39 4.59 29.66 51.41
C ALA A 39 4.07 29.00 50.14
N ASP A 40 4.21 29.70 49.01
CA ASP A 40 3.88 29.20 47.67
C ASP A 40 4.82 28.03 47.31
N ALA A 41 4.56 26.85 47.87
CA ALA A 41 5.34 25.65 47.66
C ALA A 41 4.71 24.82 46.54
N TYR A 42 5.30 24.91 45.34
CA TYR A 42 4.88 24.13 44.18
C TYR A 42 5.64 22.80 44.13
N LEU A 43 4.91 21.69 44.07
CA LEU A 43 5.52 20.38 43.81
C LEU A 43 5.63 20.20 42.29
N PHE A 44 6.86 20.20 41.78
CA PHE A 44 7.15 19.86 40.39
C PHE A 44 7.55 18.40 40.26
N ARG A 45 6.77 17.62 39.52
CA ARG A 45 7.14 16.23 39.16
C ARG A 45 7.61 16.20 37.71
N PHE A 46 8.89 15.94 37.51
CA PHE A 46 9.49 15.79 36.19
C PHE A 46 9.47 14.31 35.78
N ARG A 47 8.82 14.00 34.66
CA ARG A 47 8.93 12.69 33.99
C ARG A 47 9.60 12.94 32.65
N ASP A 48 10.73 12.28 32.43
CA ASP A 48 11.38 12.27 31.12
C ASP A 48 10.49 11.46 30.14
N VAL A 49 10.06 12.10 29.05
CA VAL A 49 9.22 11.50 28.00
C VAL A 49 10.03 11.31 26.71
N THR A 50 11.33 11.64 26.72
CA THR A 50 12.22 11.49 25.55
C THR A 50 12.25 10.05 25.04
N VAL A 51 12.23 9.08 25.97
CA VAL A 51 12.19 7.63 25.66
C VAL A 51 10.98 7.23 24.81
N VAL A 52 9.82 7.89 25.02
CA VAL A 52 8.59 7.62 24.24
C VAL A 52 8.72 8.11 22.80
N TYR A 53 9.49 9.18 22.56
CA TYR A 53 9.71 9.73 21.22
C TYR A 53 10.83 9.02 20.45
N GLU A 54 11.87 8.53 21.12
CA GLU A 54 12.94 7.77 20.47
C GLU A 54 12.44 6.42 19.93
N ASP A 55 11.55 5.75 20.66
CA ASP A 55 10.93 4.48 20.21
C ASP A 55 10.01 4.68 18.99
N MET A 56 9.36 5.84 18.87
CA MET A 56 8.39 6.12 17.81
C MET A 56 9.03 6.10 16.40
N TRP A 57 10.28 6.56 16.28
CA TRP A 57 11.00 6.57 15.00
C TRP A 57 11.39 5.16 14.54
N GLY A 58 11.65 4.23 15.46
CA GLY A 58 11.91 2.83 15.13
C GLY A 58 10.66 2.15 14.55
N LEU A 59 9.51 2.39 15.20
CA LEU A 59 8.23 1.83 14.75
C LEU A 59 7.83 2.36 13.36
N LEU A 60 7.99 3.66 13.12
CA LEU A 60 7.74 4.26 11.81
C LEU A 60 8.65 3.70 10.72
N ARG A 61 9.93 3.43 11.01
CA ARG A 61 10.87 2.84 10.05
C ARG A 61 10.48 1.41 9.67
N THR A 62 10.09 0.60 10.64
CA THR A 62 9.64 -0.78 10.40
C THR A 62 8.36 -0.78 9.57
N PHE A 63 7.38 0.06 9.92
CA PHE A 63 6.17 0.19 9.11
C PHE A 63 6.46 0.67 7.70
N ALA A 64 7.31 1.68 7.52
CA ALA A 64 7.70 2.16 6.20
C ALA A 64 8.36 1.05 5.36
N ALA A 65 9.25 0.24 5.96
CA ALA A 65 9.89 -0.88 5.28
C ALA A 65 8.87 -1.94 4.83
N ILE A 66 7.91 -2.30 5.70
CA ILE A 66 6.84 -3.25 5.37
C ILE A 66 5.96 -2.69 4.25
N TRP A 67 5.61 -1.41 4.31
CA TRP A 67 4.81 -0.74 3.27
C TRP A 67 5.52 -0.75 1.91
N ILE A 68 6.81 -0.42 1.87
CA ILE A 68 7.61 -0.45 0.64
C ILE A 68 7.64 -1.87 0.07
N LEU A 69 7.88 -2.88 0.92
CA LEU A 69 7.88 -4.28 0.48
C LEU A 69 6.52 -4.70 -0.08
N PHE A 70 5.43 -4.29 0.57
CA PHE A 70 4.07 -4.57 0.11
C PHE A 70 3.78 -3.92 -1.25
N LEU A 71 4.19 -2.67 -1.46
CA LEU A 71 4.03 -1.98 -2.75
C LEU A 71 4.82 -2.67 -3.87
N ILE A 72 6.05 -3.10 -3.59
CA ILE A 72 6.86 -3.86 -4.55
C ILE A 72 6.15 -5.16 -4.92
N LEU A 73 5.66 -5.91 -3.93
CA LEU A 73 4.94 -7.16 -4.17
C LEU A 73 3.67 -6.92 -5.00
N LEU A 74 2.91 -5.87 -4.68
CA LEU A 74 1.70 -5.51 -5.43
C LEU A 74 2.02 -5.15 -6.89
N MET A 75 3.12 -4.44 -7.13
CA MET A 75 3.59 -4.11 -8.48
C MET A 75 3.99 -5.36 -9.26
N LEU A 76 4.69 -6.30 -8.62
CA LEU A 76 5.08 -7.58 -9.23
C LEU A 76 3.86 -8.43 -9.57
N VAL A 77 2.88 -8.54 -8.66
CA VAL A 77 1.64 -9.27 -8.89
C VAL A 77 0.84 -8.65 -10.03
N SER A 78 0.71 -7.33 -10.06
CA SER A 78 0.03 -6.61 -11.15
C SER A 78 0.70 -6.84 -12.51
N ALA A 79 2.04 -6.75 -12.56
CA ALA A 79 2.80 -7.03 -13.77
C ALA A 79 2.64 -8.49 -14.23
N ALA A 80 2.62 -9.44 -13.29
CA ALA A 80 2.35 -10.84 -13.60
C ALA A 80 0.93 -11.02 -14.15
N PHE A 81 -0.08 -10.43 -13.53
CA PHE A 81 -1.47 -10.48 -13.98
C PHE A 81 -1.63 -9.95 -15.40
N MET A 82 -0.96 -8.82 -15.70
CA MET A 82 -0.93 -8.26 -17.05
C MET A 82 -0.31 -9.21 -18.07
N LYS A 83 0.80 -9.87 -17.72
CA LYS A 83 1.55 -10.74 -18.63
C LYS A 83 0.89 -12.10 -18.86
N PHE A 84 0.33 -12.70 -17.81
CA PHE A 84 -0.16 -14.07 -17.85
C PHE A 84 -1.67 -14.19 -18.08
N LEU A 85 -2.46 -13.13 -17.82
CA LEU A 85 -3.91 -13.17 -17.99
C LEU A 85 -4.42 -12.15 -19.01
N LEU A 86 -4.18 -10.86 -18.78
CA LEU A 86 -4.80 -9.80 -19.60
C LEU A 86 -4.25 -9.78 -21.03
N ARG A 87 -2.94 -9.94 -21.23
CA ARG A 87 -2.35 -9.97 -22.58
C ARG A 87 -2.85 -11.14 -23.43
N PRO A 88 -2.79 -12.41 -22.97
CA PRO A 88 -3.30 -13.53 -23.76
C PRO A 88 -4.82 -13.43 -24.01
N LEU A 89 -5.59 -12.93 -23.04
CA LEU A 89 -7.03 -12.73 -23.21
C LEU A 89 -7.33 -11.73 -24.34
N LYS A 90 -6.61 -10.61 -24.38
CA LYS A 90 -6.76 -9.62 -25.46
C LYS A 90 -6.29 -10.15 -26.81
N ALA A 91 -5.25 -10.99 -26.83
CA ALA A 91 -4.82 -11.65 -28.06
C ALA A 91 -5.88 -12.62 -28.60
N LEU A 92 -6.55 -13.38 -27.72
CA LEU A 92 -7.67 -14.25 -28.09
C LEU A 92 -8.87 -13.45 -28.60
N GLU A 93 -9.23 -12.35 -27.94
CA GLU A 93 -10.28 -11.43 -28.40
C GLU A 93 -10.00 -10.95 -29.83
N GLN A 94 -8.78 -10.48 -30.09
CA GLN A 94 -8.36 -10.02 -31.42
C GLN A 94 -8.39 -11.15 -32.45
N ALA A 95 -7.91 -12.34 -32.09
CA ALA A 95 -7.95 -13.49 -32.98
C ALA A 95 -9.39 -13.91 -33.31
N ALA A 96 -10.31 -13.87 -32.34
CA ALA A 96 -11.73 -14.12 -32.57
C ALA A 96 -12.36 -13.09 -33.51
N TYR A 97 -11.99 -11.81 -33.36
CA TYR A 97 -12.43 -10.76 -34.26
C TYR A 97 -11.95 -10.99 -35.70
N GLU A 98 -10.68 -11.32 -35.92
CA GLU A 98 -10.15 -11.62 -37.26
C GLU A 98 -10.83 -12.84 -37.90
N VAL A 99 -11.03 -13.92 -37.14
CA VAL A 99 -11.76 -15.11 -37.59
C VAL A 99 -13.20 -14.75 -38.01
N SER A 100 -13.88 -13.87 -37.25
CA SER A 100 -15.24 -13.41 -37.60
C SER A 100 -15.31 -12.63 -38.91
N ARG A 101 -14.19 -12.08 -39.37
CA ARG A 101 -14.06 -11.35 -40.64
C ARG A 101 -13.56 -12.23 -41.79
N GLY A 102 -13.41 -13.54 -41.57
CA GLY A 102 -12.87 -14.49 -42.53
C GLY A 102 -11.35 -14.48 -42.65
N ASN A 103 -10.64 -13.77 -41.77
CA ASN A 103 -9.18 -13.76 -41.77
C ASN A 103 -8.63 -14.82 -40.80
N TYR A 104 -8.12 -15.92 -41.36
CA TYR A 104 -7.62 -17.06 -40.59
C TYR A 104 -6.09 -17.12 -40.48
N ASP A 105 -5.35 -16.15 -41.04
CA ASP A 105 -3.88 -16.17 -41.15
C ASP A 105 -3.14 -15.75 -39.86
N GLY A 106 -3.82 -15.10 -38.91
CA GLY A 106 -3.19 -14.64 -37.67
C GLY A 106 -2.65 -15.78 -36.82
N THR A 107 -1.67 -15.53 -35.94
CA THR A 107 -1.18 -16.53 -34.97
C THR A 107 -1.85 -16.35 -33.60
N ILE A 108 -2.04 -17.45 -32.87
CA ILE A 108 -2.57 -17.42 -31.48
C ILE A 108 -1.46 -17.91 -30.56
N GLU A 109 -1.12 -17.14 -29.54
CA GLU A 109 -0.13 -17.54 -28.54
C GLU A 109 -0.70 -18.67 -27.65
N THR A 110 -0.08 -19.85 -27.69
CA THR A 110 -0.52 -21.06 -26.97
C THR A 110 0.39 -21.44 -25.80
N GLY A 111 1.27 -20.53 -25.36
CA GLY A 111 2.40 -20.79 -24.45
C GLY A 111 2.07 -21.07 -22.98
N GLY A 112 0.80 -21.17 -22.58
CA GLY A 112 0.37 -21.44 -21.20
C GLY A 112 0.18 -22.94 -20.92
N LYS A 113 0.55 -23.40 -19.72
CA LYS A 113 0.24 -24.75 -19.20
C LYS A 113 -0.99 -24.76 -18.28
N ASP A 114 -1.70 -23.64 -18.24
CA ASP A 114 -2.92 -23.40 -17.46
C ASP A 114 -4.16 -23.50 -18.34
N GLU A 115 -5.32 -23.24 -17.74
CA GLU A 115 -6.63 -23.26 -18.38
C GLU A 115 -6.70 -22.28 -19.56
N LEU A 116 -6.02 -21.14 -19.47
CA LEU A 116 -5.97 -20.16 -20.55
C LEU A 116 -5.17 -20.68 -21.75
N GLY A 117 -4.05 -21.37 -21.48
CA GLY A 117 -3.30 -22.08 -22.51
C GLY A 117 -4.11 -23.19 -23.20
N ASP A 118 -4.91 -23.94 -22.45
CA ASP A 118 -5.82 -24.95 -23.01
C ASP A 118 -6.86 -24.31 -23.93
N ILE A 119 -7.48 -23.21 -23.50
CA ILE A 119 -8.43 -22.45 -24.32
C ILE A 119 -7.75 -21.92 -25.59
N SER A 120 -6.55 -21.35 -25.48
CA SER A 120 -5.79 -20.87 -26.65
C SER A 120 -5.51 -21.98 -27.67
N ARG A 121 -5.14 -23.18 -27.19
CA ARG A 121 -4.92 -24.34 -28.06
C ARG A 121 -6.20 -24.79 -28.75
N ALA A 122 -7.29 -24.93 -27.98
CA ALA A 122 -8.59 -25.31 -28.53
C ALA A 122 -9.07 -24.31 -29.60
N PHE A 123 -8.91 -23.02 -29.34
CA PHE A 123 -9.26 -21.96 -30.29
C PHE A 123 -8.40 -22.00 -31.56
N ALA A 124 -7.09 -22.27 -31.42
CA ALA A 124 -6.19 -22.44 -32.57
C ALA A 124 -6.59 -23.61 -33.48
N ILE A 125 -6.97 -24.75 -32.88
CA ILE A 125 -7.46 -25.92 -33.62
C ILE A 125 -8.75 -25.58 -34.37
N MET A 126 -9.70 -24.91 -33.71
CA MET A 126 -10.96 -24.48 -34.34
C MET A 126 -10.72 -23.59 -35.56
N LYS A 127 -9.88 -22.56 -35.40
CA LYS A 127 -9.52 -21.66 -36.51
C LYS A 127 -8.90 -22.41 -37.70
N MET A 128 -7.98 -23.34 -37.44
CA MET A 128 -7.37 -24.15 -38.50
C MET A 128 -8.41 -25.00 -39.24
N GLY A 129 -9.34 -25.62 -38.52
CA GLY A 129 -10.40 -26.42 -39.13
C GLY A 129 -11.38 -25.61 -39.98
N ILE A 130 -11.64 -24.34 -39.61
CA ILE A 130 -12.43 -23.43 -40.44
C ILE A 130 -11.66 -23.08 -41.72
N ARG A 131 -10.40 -22.67 -41.60
CA ARG A 131 -9.54 -22.35 -42.76
C ARG A 131 -9.49 -23.47 -43.79
N GLU A 132 -9.21 -24.70 -43.34
CA GLU A 132 -9.11 -25.85 -44.24
C GLU A 132 -10.44 -26.17 -44.94
N ARG A 133 -11.59 -25.91 -44.28
CA ARG A 133 -12.90 -26.05 -44.90
C ARG A 133 -13.16 -25.00 -45.97
N GLU A 134 -12.81 -23.75 -45.71
CA GLU A 134 -12.96 -22.66 -46.69
C GLU A 134 -12.06 -22.87 -47.92
N GLU A 135 -10.78 -23.23 -47.71
CA GLU A 135 -9.83 -23.51 -48.81
C GLU A 135 -10.34 -24.65 -49.73
N LYS A 136 -10.94 -25.70 -49.15
CA LYS A 136 -11.53 -26.80 -49.94
C LYS A 136 -12.77 -26.38 -50.73
N LEU A 137 -13.54 -25.40 -50.26
CA LEU A 137 -14.71 -24.90 -50.99
C LEU A 137 -14.27 -24.05 -52.20
N GLU A 138 -13.14 -23.34 -52.09
CA GLU A 138 -12.57 -22.56 -53.19
C GLU A 138 -11.94 -23.44 -54.27
N GLU A 139 -11.30 -24.57 -53.92
CA GLU A 139 -10.68 -25.48 -54.90
C GLU A 139 -11.70 -26.27 -55.77
N VAL A 140 -12.96 -26.37 -55.33
CA VAL A 140 -14.01 -27.16 -56.01
C VAL A 140 -14.82 -26.30 -57.01
N ASN A 141 -14.57 -24.99 -57.08
CA ASN A 141 -15.28 -24.04 -57.95
C ASN A 141 -14.39 -23.53 -59.08
#